data_AF-A0A062HAZ5-F1
#
_entry.id   AF-A0A062HAZ5-F1
#
_cell.length_a   1.000
_cell.length_b   1.000
_cell.length_c   1.000
_cell.angle_alpha   90.00
_cell.angle_beta   90.00
_cell.angle_gamma   90.00
#
_symmetry.space_group_name_H-M   'P 1'
#
loop_
_entity.id
_entity.type
_entity.pdbx_description
1 polymer ?
#
loop_
_entity_poly.entity_id
_entity_poly.type
_entity_poly.pdbx_seq_one_letter_code
_entity_poly.pdbx_strand_id
1 'polypeptide(L)' 'MKYLLRASQMARSTYFYHEQRSKLNDKYSDLKQQIKMIYHKHKGRYGYRRITLALKNMGLTINHK' A
#
# COMPACT_ATOMS: atom_id res chain seq x y z
N MET A 1 -19.25 0.46 19.25
CA MET A 1 -18.80 -0.42 18.14
C MET A 1 -19.92 -1.21 17.47
N LYS A 2 -20.83 -1.91 18.18
CA LYS A 2 -21.94 -2.68 17.56
C LYS A 2 -22.82 -1.84 16.60
N TYR A 3 -23.18 -0.62 17.01
CA TYR A 3 -24.01 0.28 16.20
C TYR A 3 -23.30 0.79 14.95
N LEU A 4 -22.00 1.08 15.05
CA LEU A 4 -21.17 1.52 13.91
C LEU A 4 -21.02 0.41 12.87
N LEU A 5 -20.74 -0.82 13.31
CA LEU A 5 -20.63 -1.98 12.41
C LEU A 5 -21.96 -2.31 11.71
N ARG A 6 -23.09 -2.12 12.40
CA ARG A 6 -24.42 -2.31 11.82
C ARG A 6 -24.74 -1.23 10.79
N ALA A 7 -24.43 0.04 11.09
CA ALA A 7 -24.60 1.15 10.16
C ALA A 7 -23.71 1.00 8.91
N SER A 8 -22.49 0.48 9.07
CA SER A 8 -21.57 0.20 7.97
C SER A 8 -21.80 -1.15 7.28
N GLN A 9 -22.81 -1.91 7.69
CA GLN A 9 -23.11 -3.27 7.20
C GLN A 9 -21.89 -4.22 7.22
N MET A 10 -21.00 -4.08 8.20
CA MET A 10 -19.77 -4.86 8.30
C MET A 10 -19.88 -5.93 9.38
N ALA A 11 -19.50 -7.17 9.05
CA ALA A 11 -19.47 -8.26 10.02
C ALA A 11 -18.38 -8.02 11.09
N ARG A 12 -18.64 -8.48 12.31
CA ARG A 12 -17.72 -8.31 13.45
C ARG A 12 -16.38 -9.03 13.21
N SER A 13 -16.41 -10.21 12.59
CA SER A 13 -15.22 -10.96 12.19
C SER A 13 -14.37 -10.19 11.17
N THR A 14 -15.00 -9.58 10.16
CA THR A 14 -14.34 -8.73 9.16
C THR A 14 -13.64 -7.55 9.82
N TYR A 15 -14.30 -6.86 10.74
CA TYR A 15 -13.70 -5.75 11.47
C TYR A 15 -12.45 -6.19 12.24
N PHE A 16 -12.54 -7.24 13.06
CA PHE A 16 -11.40 -7.69 13.86
C PHE A 16 -10.27 -8.28 13.02
N TYR A 17 -10.57 -8.89 11.88
CA TYR A 17 -9.58 -9.30 10.89
C TYR A 17 -8.76 -8.10 10.38
N HIS A 18 -9.45 -7.04 9.96
CA HIS A 18 -8.79 -5.83 9.46
C HIS A 18 -8.08 -5.06 10.57
N GLU A 19 -8.63 -5.01 11.79
CA GLU A 19 -7.99 -4.40 12.95
C GLU A 19 -6.67 -5.11 13.29
N GLN A 20 -6.70 -6.44 13.38
CA GLN A 20 -5.51 -7.23 13.68
C GLN A 20 -4.45 -7.09 12.57
N ARG A 21 -4.89 -7.07 11.30
CA ARG A 21 -4.00 -6.86 10.16
C ARG A 21 -3.44 -5.43 10.09
N SER A 22 -4.20 -4.43 10.52
CA SER A 22 -3.75 -3.03 10.60
C SER A 22 -2.71 -2.80 11.70
N LYS A 23 -2.66 -3.67 12.71
CA LYS A 23 -1.61 -3.64 13.76
C LYS A 23 -0.29 -4.25 13.28
N LEU A 24 -0.29 -4.99 12.17
CA LEU A 24 0.93 -5.53 11.59
C LEU A 24 1.71 -4.42 10.88
N ASN A 25 3.05 -4.50 10.98
CA ASN A 25 3.91 -3.53 10.32
C ASN A 25 3.76 -3.64 8.79
N ASP A 26 3.65 -2.51 8.11
CA ASP A 26 3.56 -2.48 6.65
C ASP A 26 4.94 -2.81 6.07
N LYS A 27 5.15 -4.08 5.73
CA LYS A 27 6.37 -4.61 5.11
C LYS A 27 6.81 -3.82 3.87
N TYR A 28 5.87 -3.15 3.19
CA TYR A 28 6.11 -2.38 1.97
C TYR A 28 6.02 -0.87 2.19
N SER A 29 6.06 -0.39 3.43
CA SER A 29 6.02 1.05 3.76
C SER A 29 7.12 1.84 3.03
N ASP A 30 8.37 1.42 3.16
CA ASP A 30 9.52 2.05 2.50
C ASP A 30 9.36 2.03 0.98
N LEU A 31 8.89 0.91 0.43
CA LEU A 31 8.63 0.79 -1.00
C LEU A 31 7.55 1.78 -1.46
N LYS A 32 6.43 1.87 -0.74
CA LYS A 32 5.36 2.83 -1.05
C LYS A 32 5.88 4.27 -0.99
N GLN A 33 6.77 4.57 -0.05
CA GLN A 33 7.40 5.89 0.03
C GLN A 33 8.27 6.16 -1.20
N GLN A 34 9.09 5.21 -1.63
CA GLN A 34 9.91 5.35 -2.84
C GLN A 34 9.08 5.50 -4.12
N ILE A 35 8.00 4.72 -4.26
CA ILE A 35 7.04 4.86 -5.35
C ILE A 35 6.45 6.28 -5.37
N LYS A 36 6.01 6.79 -4.21
CA LYS A 36 5.49 8.17 -4.09
C LYS A 36 6.56 9.20 -4.47
N MET A 37 7.80 9.05 -3.99
CA MET A 37 8.88 9.95 -4.35
C MET A 37 9.13 10.00 -5.85
N ILE A 38 9.21 8.84 -6.52
CA ILE A 38 9.39 8.77 -7.98
C ILE A 38 8.20 9.42 -8.70
N TYR A 39 6.97 9.10 -8.27
CA TYR A 39 5.76 9.67 -8.85
C TYR A 39 5.76 11.21 -8.78
N HIS A 40 6.02 11.78 -7.59
CA HIS A 40 6.05 13.23 -7.40
C HIS A 40 7.25 13.90 -8.07
N LYS A 41 8.44 13.28 -8.05
CA LYS A 41 9.63 13.76 -8.77
C LYS A 41 9.34 13.96 -10.26
N HIS A 42 8.55 13.07 -10.85
CA HIS A 42 8.14 13.14 -12.25
C HIS A 42 6.76 13.81 -12.45
N LYS A 43 6.26 14.55 -11.45
CA LYS A 43 5.00 15.32 -11.49
C LYS A 43 3.81 14.47 -11.95
N GLY A 44 3.76 13.23 -11.49
CA GLY A 44 2.72 12.25 -11.83
C GLY A 44 2.78 11.68 -13.24
N ARG A 45 3.80 12.05 -14.04
CA ARG A 45 3.93 11.57 -15.42
C ARG A 45 4.34 10.10 -15.49
N TYR A 46 5.02 9.59 -14.47
CA TYR A 46 5.47 8.21 -14.44
C TYR A 46 4.34 7.30 -13.99
N GLY A 47 3.82 6.50 -14.92
CA GLY A 47 2.95 5.36 -14.61
C GLY A 47 3.75 4.12 -14.20
N TYR A 48 3.05 3.04 -13.87
CA TYR A 48 3.58 1.77 -13.37
C TYR A 48 4.92 1.35 -14.01
N ARG A 49 4.97 1.20 -15.35
CA ARG A 49 6.16 0.69 -16.05
C ARG A 49 7.40 1.56 -15.82
N ARG A 50 7.24 2.89 -15.81
CA ARG A 50 8.35 3.82 -15.60
C ARG A 50 8.79 3.87 -14.14
N ILE A 51 7.84 3.74 -13.21
CA ILE A 51 8.17 3.61 -11.78
C ILE A 51 8.95 2.32 -11.53
N THR A 52 8.51 1.19 -12.09
CA THR A 52 9.22 -0.10 -11.97
C THR A 52 10.64 -0.02 -12.52
N LEU A 53 10.82 0.63 -13.68
CA LEU A 53 12.16 0.83 -14.24
C LEU A 53 13.03 1.72 -13.34
N ALA A 54 12.48 2.80 -12.81
CA ALA A 54 13.20 3.68 -11.90
C ALA A 54 13.62 2.97 -10.60
N LEU A 55 12.75 2.13 -10.03
CA LEU A 55 13.08 1.30 -8.87
C LEU A 55 14.19 0.28 -9.20
N LYS A 56 14.10 -0.37 -10.37
CA LYS A 56 15.15 -1.31 -10.83
C LYS A 56 16.50 -0.60 -10.99
N ASN A 57 16.51 0.61 -11.54
CA ASN A 57 17.72 1.43 -11.68
C ASN A 57 18.30 1.87 -10.33
N MET A 58 17.49 1.92 -9.27
CA MET A 58 17.95 2.14 -7.89
C MET A 58 18.43 0.85 -7.20
N GLY A 59 18.52 -0.27 -7.93
CA GLY A 59 18.90 -1.58 -7.38
C GLY A 59 17.76 -2.35 -6.72
N LEU A 60 16.54 -1.81 -6.71
CA LEU A 60 15.38 -2.44 -6.10
C LEU A 60 14.64 -3.30 -7.13
N THR A 61 14.98 -4.58 -7.16
CA THR A 61 14.27 -5.56 -7.97
C THR A 61 13.06 -6.08 -7.21
N ILE A 62 11.88 -5.68 -7.67
CA ILE A 62 10.62 -6.04 -7.01
C ILE A 62 9.90 -7.07 -7.86
N ASN A 63 10.07 -8.34 -7.48
CA ASN A 63 9.33 -9.45 -8.03
C ASN A 63 8.29 -9.91 -6.98
N HIS A 64 7.01 -9.89 -7.34
CA HIS A 64 5.92 -10.37 -6.49
C HIS A 64 5.39 -11.74 -6.97
N LYS A 65 6.12 -12.42 -7.85
CA LYS A 65 5.74 -13.73 -8.38
C LYS A 65 6.26 -14.86 -7.49
#